data_AF-A0A3G3JYM2-F1
#
_entry.id   AF-A0A3G3JYM2-F1
#
_cell.length_a   1.000
_cell.length_b   1.000
_cell.length_c   1.000
_cell.angle_alpha   90.00
_cell.angle_beta   90.00
_cell.angle_gamma   90.00
#
_symmetry.space_group_name_H-M   'P 1'
#
loop_
_entity.id
_entity.type
_entity.pdbx_description
1 polymer ?
#
loop_
_entity_poly.entity_id
_entity_poly.type
_entity_poly.pdbx_seq_one_letter_code
_entity_poly.pdbx_strand_id
1 'polypeptide(L)'
;MKNLFLDDKRVAPDGYVLVKSVRQCIEYLERNAVARLSLDYNLGKNKPKGYRVALYMVRRKKFPPHITIHSNSPRGRMKMYRLLARHKPKGVSLEIRPLPTPLK
;
A
#
# COMPACT_ATOMS: atom_id res chain seq x y z
N MET A 1 -10.73 -13.50 3.76
CA MET A 1 -10.11 -12.17 3.55
C MET A 1 -8.91 -12.33 2.62
N LYS A 2 -8.55 -11.32 1.83
CA LYS A 2 -7.44 -11.40 0.85
C LYS A 2 -6.26 -10.51 1.28
N ASN A 3 -5.07 -10.83 0.79
CA ASN A 3 -3.89 -9.97 0.90
C ASN A 3 -3.76 -9.18 -0.40
N LEU A 4 -3.42 -7.89 -0.31
CA LEU A 4 -3.35 -6.98 -1.45
C LEU A 4 -1.95 -6.40 -1.56
N PHE A 5 -1.39 -6.44 -2.77
CA PHE A 5 -0.05 -5.94 -3.08
C PHE A 5 -0.15 -4.88 -4.17
N LEU A 6 0.13 -3.62 -3.81
CA LEU A 6 0.13 -2.50 -4.73
C LEU A 6 1.56 -2.25 -5.22
N ASP A 7 1.86 -2.65 -6.46
CA ASP A 7 3.14 -2.45 -7.12
C ASP A 7 2.94 -2.49 -8.65
N ASP A 8 3.66 -1.67 -9.40
CA ASP A 8 3.57 -1.62 -10.86
C ASP A 8 4.64 -2.47 -11.58
N LYS A 9 5.65 -2.96 -10.85
CA LYS A 9 6.82 -3.66 -11.38
C LYS A 9 6.98 -5.08 -10.85
N ARG A 10 6.83 -5.28 -9.55
CA ARG A 10 7.10 -6.58 -8.91
C ARG A 10 5.94 -7.55 -9.09
N VAL A 11 6.29 -8.82 -9.12
CA VAL A 11 5.34 -9.91 -8.91
C VAL A 11 4.89 -9.88 -7.45
N ALA A 12 3.60 -10.10 -7.22
CA ALA A 12 3.09 -10.20 -5.86
C ALA A 12 3.55 -11.52 -5.21
N PRO A 13 3.89 -11.51 -3.91
CA PRO A 13 4.18 -12.74 -3.18
C PRO A 13 2.97 -13.70 -3.18
N ASP A 14 3.21 -14.98 -2.91
CA ASP A 14 2.14 -15.98 -2.83
C ASP A 14 1.02 -15.57 -1.87
N GLY A 15 -0.21 -15.82 -2.30
CA GLY A 15 -1.41 -15.46 -1.56
C GLY A 15 -1.76 -13.96 -1.59
N TYR A 16 -1.00 -13.12 -2.29
CA TYR A 16 -1.37 -11.72 -2.56
C TYR A 16 -2.04 -11.55 -3.92
N VAL A 17 -3.05 -10.70 -3.95
CA VAL A 17 -3.62 -10.15 -5.18
C VAL A 17 -2.80 -8.93 -5.58
N LEU A 18 -2.27 -8.93 -6.80
CA LEU A 18 -1.54 -7.80 -7.38
C LEU A 18 -2.52 -6.74 -7.92
N VAL A 19 -2.32 -5.49 -7.53
CA VAL A 19 -2.97 -4.32 -8.16
C VAL A 19 -1.89 -3.33 -8.61
N LYS A 20 -2.01 -2.81 -9.83
CA LYS A 20 -0.93 -2.04 -10.48
C LYS A 20 -1.14 -0.53 -10.46
N SER A 21 -2.21 -0.06 -9.81
CA SER A 21 -2.55 1.36 -9.79
C SER A 21 -3.33 1.77 -8.54
N VAL A 22 -3.28 3.06 -8.22
CA VAL A 22 -4.08 3.67 -7.14
C VAL A 22 -5.57 3.38 -7.31
N ARG A 23 -6.09 3.51 -8.54
CA ARG A 23 -7.51 3.28 -8.85
C ARG A 23 -7.91 1.85 -8.52
N GLN A 24 -7.20 0.87 -9.06
CA GLN A 24 -7.46 -0.55 -8.81
C GLN A 24 -7.36 -0.88 -7.31
N CYS A 25 -6.37 -0.32 -6.61
CA CYS A 25 -6.22 -0.56 -5.18
C CYS A 25 -7.40 -0.01 -4.37
N ILE A 26 -7.87 1.21 -4.69
CA ILE A 26 -9.03 1.81 -4.02
C ILE A 26 -10.30 1.02 -4.32
N GLU A 27 -10.58 0.71 -5.59
CA GLU A 27 -11.74 -0.10 -5.99
C GLU A 27 -11.73 -1.46 -5.28
N TYR A 28 -10.57 -2.08 -5.12
CA TYR A 28 -10.43 -3.34 -4.40
C TYR A 28 -10.74 -3.18 -2.90
N LEU A 29 -10.19 -2.15 -2.24
CA LEU A 29 -10.47 -1.82 -0.83
C LEU A 29 -11.94 -1.43 -0.60
N GLU A 30 -12.64 -0.97 -1.64
CA GLU A 30 -14.06 -0.65 -1.57
C GLU A 30 -14.92 -1.90 -1.54
N ARG A 31 -14.58 -2.88 -2.38
CA ARG A 31 -15.40 -4.06 -2.65
C ARG A 31 -15.04 -5.27 -1.80
N ASN A 32 -13.86 -5.29 -1.16
CA ASN A 32 -13.33 -6.48 -0.51
C ASN A 32 -12.79 -6.20 0.89
N ALA A 33 -12.91 -7.20 1.77
CA ALA A 33 -12.20 -7.23 3.05
C ALA A 33 -10.73 -7.65 2.83
N VAL A 34 -9.81 -6.72 3.12
CA VAL A 34 -8.36 -6.92 3.00
C VAL A 34 -7.76 -7.16 4.38
N ALA A 35 -7.06 -8.28 4.55
CA ALA A 35 -6.36 -8.63 5.80
C ALA A 35 -4.98 -7.96 5.87
N ARG A 36 -4.22 -8.01 4.77
CA ARG A 36 -2.88 -7.44 4.65
C ARG A 36 -2.80 -6.54 3.42
N LEU A 37 -2.29 -5.33 3.58
CA LEU A 37 -2.07 -4.39 2.47
C LEU A 37 -0.60 -4.00 2.41
N SER A 38 0.04 -4.29 1.28
CA SER A 38 1.43 -3.91 1.03
C SER A 38 1.48 -2.80 -0.02
N LEU A 39 2.13 -1.67 0.30
CA LEU A 39 2.09 -0.44 -0.50
C LEU A 39 3.46 -0.08 -1.10
N ASP A 40 3.53 0.00 -2.43
CA ASP A 40 4.54 0.78 -3.13
C ASP A 40 4.09 2.24 -3.32
N TYR A 41 5.05 3.15 -3.26
CA TYR A 41 4.85 4.57 -3.47
C TYR A 41 4.97 4.94 -4.95
N ASN A 42 5.89 4.30 -5.66
CA ASN A 42 6.39 4.68 -6.98
C ASN A 42 5.77 3.85 -8.10
N LEU A 43 4.50 4.10 -8.37
CA LEU A 43 3.72 3.35 -9.38
C LEU A 43 3.95 3.81 -10.82
N GLY A 44 5.18 4.21 -11.17
CA GLY A 44 5.55 4.67 -12.51
C GLY A 44 5.59 6.19 -12.71
N LYS A 45 6.05 6.62 -13.91
CA LYS A 45 6.13 8.02 -14.35
C LYS A 45 4.71 8.53 -14.67
N ASN A 46 4.40 9.77 -14.30
CA ASN A 46 3.11 10.44 -14.52
C ASN A 46 1.87 9.73 -13.94
N LYS A 47 2.06 8.70 -13.11
CA LYS A 47 0.96 8.01 -12.41
C LYS A 47 0.79 8.54 -10.99
N PRO A 48 -0.45 8.52 -10.45
CA PRO A 48 -0.69 8.78 -9.04
C PRO A 48 0.19 7.89 -8.15
N LYS A 49 0.79 8.48 -7.11
CA LYS A 49 1.66 7.75 -6.17
C LYS A 49 0.83 6.96 -5.17
N GLY A 50 1.40 5.88 -4.62
CA GLY A 50 0.76 5.07 -3.57
C GLY A 50 0.30 5.87 -2.34
N TYR A 51 0.89 7.04 -2.12
CA TYR A 51 0.42 8.02 -1.13
C TYR A 51 -1.06 8.40 -1.27
N ARG A 52 -1.62 8.37 -2.49
CA ARG A 52 -3.05 8.61 -2.72
C ARG A 52 -3.93 7.52 -2.11
N VAL A 53 -3.48 6.28 -2.08
CA VAL A 53 -4.17 5.18 -1.38
C VAL A 53 -4.13 5.42 0.12
N ALA A 54 -2.97 5.81 0.67
CA ALA A 54 -2.86 6.15 2.09
C ALA A 54 -3.80 7.30 2.50
N LEU A 55 -3.87 8.36 1.70
CA LEU A 55 -4.83 9.47 1.91
C LEU A 55 -6.29 9.00 1.86
N TYR A 56 -6.62 8.13 0.91
CA TYR A 56 -7.96 7.56 0.79
C TYR A 56 -8.33 6.77 2.05
N MET A 57 -7.43 5.89 2.52
CA MET A 57 -7.62 5.09 3.73
C MET A 57 -7.92 5.97 4.95
N VAL A 58 -7.13 7.03 5.14
CA VAL A 58 -7.37 8.01 6.21
C VAL A 58 -8.73 8.68 6.06
N ARG A 59 -9.06 9.23 4.88
CA ARG A 59 -10.33 9.93 4.64
C ARG A 59 -11.56 9.07 4.84
N ARG A 60 -11.47 7.78 4.49
CA ARG A 60 -12.60 6.84 4.55
C ARG A 60 -12.57 5.95 5.80
N LYS A 61 -11.62 6.17 6.71
CA LYS A 61 -11.36 5.32 7.88
C LYS A 61 -11.25 3.83 7.52
N LYS A 62 -10.70 3.51 6.34
CA LYS A 62 -10.53 2.14 5.85
C LYS A 62 -9.09 1.68 6.09
N PHE A 63 -8.88 0.90 7.15
CA PHE A 63 -7.56 0.38 7.52
C PHE A 63 -7.59 -1.15 7.59
N PRO A 64 -6.88 -1.85 6.69
CA PRO A 64 -6.57 -3.26 6.88
C PRO A 64 -5.80 -3.48 8.20
N PRO A 65 -6.00 -4.62 8.89
CA PRO A 65 -5.32 -4.92 10.15
C PRO A 65 -3.78 -4.89 10.06
N HIS A 66 -3.23 -5.26 8.90
CA HIS A 66 -1.80 -5.26 8.65
C HIS A 66 -1.44 -4.43 7.43
N ILE A 67 -0.59 -3.41 7.64
CA ILE A 67 -0.11 -2.55 6.56
C ILE A 67 1.41 -2.59 6.50
N THR A 68 1.95 -2.92 5.33
CA THR A 68 3.39 -2.91 5.06
C THR A 68 3.67 -1.86 3.99
N ILE A 69 4.68 -1.02 4.22
CA ILE A 69 5.19 -0.10 3.20
C ILE A 69 6.48 -0.70 2.63
N HIS A 70 6.42 -1.18 1.39
CA HIS A 70 7.54 -1.90 0.75
C HIS A 70 8.28 -1.08 -0.31
N SER A 71 7.87 0.16 -0.54
CA SER A 71 8.47 1.07 -1.52
C SER A 71 9.97 1.23 -1.38
N ASN A 72 10.70 1.40 -2.49
CA ASN A 72 12.13 1.72 -2.44
C ASN A 72 12.45 3.21 -2.29
N SER A 73 11.48 4.10 -2.49
CA SER A 73 11.65 5.53 -2.26
C SER A 73 11.71 5.85 -0.76
N PRO A 74 12.86 6.29 -0.19
CA PRO A 74 12.94 6.60 1.24
C PRO A 74 11.99 7.75 1.63
N ARG A 75 11.96 8.81 0.80
CA ARG A 75 11.05 9.95 0.97
C ARG A 75 9.58 9.50 0.88
N GLY A 76 9.25 8.68 -0.11
CA GLY A 76 7.89 8.18 -0.31
C GLY A 76 7.41 7.29 0.83
N ARG A 77 8.27 6.37 1.30
CA ARG A 77 7.99 5.51 2.46
C ARG A 77 7.69 6.33 3.71
N MET A 78 8.58 7.26 4.05
CA MET A 78 8.43 8.08 5.25
C MET A 78 7.18 8.96 5.19
N LYS A 79 6.86 9.49 4.01
CA LYS A 79 5.63 10.28 3.80
C LYS A 79 4.37 9.45 4.06
N MET A 80 4.29 8.23 3.55
CA MET A 80 3.15 7.33 3.81
C MET A 80 3.11 6.88 5.27
N TYR A 81 4.26 6.50 5.84
CA TYR A 81 4.34 6.02 7.22
C TYR A 81 3.86 7.09 8.20
N ARG A 82 4.35 8.32 8.10
CA ARG A 82 3.93 9.43 8.98
C ARG A 82 2.43 9.69 8.91
N LEU A 83 1.85 9.66 7.71
CA LEU A 83 0.41 9.84 7.52
C LEU A 83 -0.37 8.71 8.19
N LEU A 84 -0.02 7.46 7.90
CA LEU A 84 -0.76 6.28 8.40
C LEU A 84 -0.57 6.10 9.90
N ALA A 85 0.65 6.27 10.43
CA ALA A 85 0.95 6.14 11.85
C ALA A 85 0.14 7.12 12.71
N ARG A 86 -0.10 8.34 12.21
CA ARG A 86 -0.89 9.37 12.90
C ARG A 86 -2.39 9.04 12.96
N HIS A 87 -2.92 8.31 11.98
CA HIS A 87 -4.37 8.16 11.81
C HIS A 87 -4.88 6.72 11.96
N LYS A 88 -3.99 5.72 11.97
CA LYS A 88 -4.41 4.32 12.10
C LYS A 88 -5.07 4.09 13.47
N PRO A 89 -6.16 3.30 13.54
CA PRO A 89 -6.74 2.88 14.81
C PRO A 89 -5.76 2.08 15.68
N LYS A 90 -6.06 1.97 16.98
CA LYS A 90 -5.44 0.98 17.87
C LYS A 90 -5.67 -0.43 17.29
N GLY A 91 -4.67 -1.31 17.38
CA GLY A 91 -4.73 -2.67 16.83
C GLY A 91 -4.30 -2.81 15.36
N VAL A 92 -4.25 -1.73 14.57
CA VAL A 92 -3.68 -1.79 13.22
C VAL A 92 -2.16 -1.79 13.29
N SER A 93 -1.53 -2.81 12.71
CA SER A 93 -0.06 -2.88 12.57
C SER A 93 0.40 -2.12 11.32
N LEU A 94 1.51 -1.40 11.44
CA LEU A 94 2.11 -0.62 10.37
C LEU A 94 3.63 -0.78 10.42
N GLU A 95 4.21 -1.31 9.35
CA GLU A 95 5.65 -1.54 9.26
C GLU A 95 6.23 -1.00 7.94
N ILE A 96 7.52 -0.73 7.94
CA ILE A 96 8.31 -0.42 6.74
C ILE A 96 9.20 -1.62 6.44
N ARG A 97 9.04 -2.24 5.26
CA ARG A 97 9.84 -3.37 4.81
C ARG A 97 10.17 -3.21 3.32
N PRO A 98 11.16 -2.38 2.96
CA PRO A 98 11.55 -2.15 1.58
C PRO A 98 11.94 -3.47 0.91
N LEU A 99 11.53 -3.67 -0.34
CA LEU A 99 11.93 -4.85 -1.11
C LEU A 99 13.16 -4.56 -1.97
N PRO A 100 13.92 -5.58 -2.39
CA PRO A 100 14.96 -5.39 -3.39
C PRO A 100 14.44 -4.63 -4.61
N THR A 101 15.29 -3.80 -5.21
CA THR A 101 14.94 -3.16 -6.48
C THR A 101 14.77 -4.27 -7.52
N PRO A 102 13.68 -4.27 -8.30
CA PRO A 102 13.50 -5.30 -9.32
C PRO A 102 14.69 -5.26 -10.27
N LEU A 103 15.29 -6.41 -10.53
CA LEU A 103 16.22 -6.57 -11.63
C LEU A 103 15.44 -6.22 -12.91
N LYS A 104 16.00 -5.34 -13.74
CA LYS A 104 15.39 -4.91 -15.00
C LYS A 104 15.40 -6.05 -16.01
#